data_AF-A0A5P9Q719-F1
#
_entry.id   AF-A0A5P9Q719-F1
#
_cell.length_a   1.000
_cell.length_b   1.000
_cell.length_c   1.000
_cell.angle_alpha   90.00
_cell.angle_beta   90.00
_cell.angle_gamma   90.00
#
_symmetry.space_group_name_H-M   'P 1'
#
loop_
_entity.id
_entity.type
_entity.pdbx_description
1 polymer ?
#
loop_
_entity_poly.entity_id
_entity_poly.type
_entity_poly.pdbx_seq_one_letter_code
_entity_poly.pdbx_strand_id
1 'polypeptide(L)'
;MPDTTAKPAHPWVPPRWLRWTVGAVVAVLACTAWGVTTASADLSLGPHEARYEVTTDGLVVVDLGPLGTVELDSPAPLGLGVRVVVKEIPAELTSVSPAQNLDALGTDVQSYLQFFATPDITVHRAVRALAVDALWRTLVALAVVALATTALVLLLGRARRRELATMAGRHTWELAAGLVVVVAATFTLSSSEPGTSTTTAQKGSPLFAGTPLAGARITGRLAGVINTYGEQLVTAYQGSEEFYAKANRNLQAAWDERDEAQQAEDALAQAQATTAPTAPATGTGATDTPTPSPTPSSNLVTLLVISDLHCNTGMSPLIHTAVERSGAQVVLNAGDTTINGTAVEQVCVDSFARAIPKKIPTVMANGNHDSPLVAKFARDAGWTVLDGSVVDVKGVRIIGDHDVLQTRIGVASHQSGDVSQDEQAQALTDTACDAEKDGVPGVDLLLIHDPVIGAVPLESGCVPAQVSGHLHRRIDPTQVGLGIRYVNSSTAGATLGQPTVGPLHGTSEMTVLRFDTETHRIVDWQLVSVTKKGVASVSERKPWPEPTTTEVPQEPLGPGD
;
A
#
# COMPACT_ATOMS: atom_id res chain seq x y z
N MET A 1 24.41 -78.33 32.14
CA MET A 1 23.94 -77.48 31.02
C MET A 1 22.42 -77.42 31.09
N PRO A 2 21.75 -76.27 30.85
CA PRO A 2 22.29 -74.97 30.48
C PRO A 2 22.21 -73.92 31.60
N ASP A 3 23.07 -72.95 31.43
CA ASP A 3 23.23 -71.70 32.14
C ASP A 3 22.21 -70.68 31.59
N THR A 4 21.40 -70.07 32.45
CA THR A 4 20.49 -68.97 32.06
C THR A 4 20.61 -67.81 33.04
N THR A 5 21.82 -67.26 33.17
CA THR A 5 21.97 -65.88 33.61
C THR A 5 21.49 -64.95 32.48
N ALA A 6 20.21 -64.60 32.47
CA ALA A 6 19.73 -63.46 31.71
C ALA A 6 20.40 -62.19 32.28
N LYS A 7 21.40 -61.65 31.59
CA LYS A 7 21.96 -60.33 31.90
C LYS A 7 20.81 -59.32 31.91
N PRO A 8 20.61 -58.52 32.97
CA PRO A 8 19.68 -57.42 32.90
C PRO A 8 20.15 -56.49 31.77
N ALA A 9 19.29 -56.27 30.78
CA ALA A 9 19.55 -55.29 29.74
C ALA A 9 19.78 -53.94 30.42
N HIS A 10 21.04 -53.46 30.41
CA HIS A 10 21.32 -52.12 30.92
C HIS A 10 20.48 -51.14 30.10
N PRO A 11 19.62 -50.31 30.74
CA PRO A 11 18.84 -49.33 30.00
C PRO A 11 19.81 -48.44 29.23
N TRP A 12 19.64 -48.43 27.91
CA TRP A 12 20.49 -47.68 27.00
C TRP A 12 20.41 -46.19 27.36
N VAL A 13 21.51 -45.63 27.84
CA VAL A 13 21.60 -44.19 28.14
C VAL A 13 22.02 -43.48 26.86
N PRO A 14 21.18 -42.60 26.29
CA PRO A 14 21.53 -41.87 25.08
C PRO A 14 22.80 -41.02 25.31
N PRO A 15 23.65 -40.87 24.27
CA PRO A 15 24.87 -40.10 24.38
C PRO A 15 24.56 -38.63 24.70
N ARG A 16 25.48 -37.95 25.39
CA ARG A 16 25.26 -36.59 25.91
C ARG A 16 24.81 -35.60 24.84
N TRP A 17 25.39 -35.66 23.64
CA TRP A 17 25.02 -34.78 22.53
C TRP A 17 23.55 -34.94 22.16
N LEU A 18 23.05 -36.18 22.04
CA LEU A 18 21.66 -36.46 21.71
C LEU A 18 20.69 -35.92 22.78
N ARG A 19 21.07 -36.03 24.05
CA ARG A 19 20.27 -35.52 25.17
C ARG A 19 20.14 -34.00 25.13
N TRP A 20 21.23 -33.29 24.84
CA TRP A 20 21.22 -31.84 24.66
C TRP A 20 20.43 -31.44 23.42
N THR A 21 20.56 -32.17 22.32
CA THR A 21 19.78 -31.93 21.09
C THR A 21 18.29 -32.11 21.35
N VAL A 22 17.86 -33.19 22.01
CA VAL A 22 16.44 -33.41 22.36
C VAL A 22 15.93 -32.30 23.27
N GLY A 23 16.70 -31.94 24.32
CA GLY A 23 16.31 -30.83 25.21
C GLY A 23 16.19 -29.49 24.50
N ALA A 24 17.13 -29.18 23.60
CA ALA A 24 17.11 -27.97 22.79
C ALA A 24 15.93 -27.95 21.82
N VAL A 25 15.65 -29.07 21.14
CA VAL A 25 14.51 -29.19 20.23
C VAL A 25 13.19 -29.00 20.98
N VAL A 26 13.02 -29.63 22.14
CA VAL A 26 11.79 -29.47 22.92
C VAL A 26 11.65 -28.02 23.44
N ALA A 27 12.75 -27.40 23.89
CA ALA A 27 12.73 -26.00 24.30
C ALA A 27 12.35 -25.06 23.15
N VAL A 28 12.89 -25.28 21.95
CA VAL A 28 12.53 -24.54 20.74
C VAL A 28 11.06 -24.73 20.42
N LEU A 29 10.57 -25.98 20.35
CA LEU A 29 9.17 -26.26 20.07
C LEU A 29 8.22 -25.62 21.09
N ALA A 30 8.56 -25.68 22.39
CA ALA A 30 7.77 -25.06 23.44
C ALA A 30 7.74 -23.53 23.34
N CYS A 31 8.89 -22.90 23.09
CA CYS A 31 8.99 -21.44 22.93
C CYS A 31 8.31 -20.97 21.63
N THR A 32 8.38 -21.77 20.57
CA THR A 32 7.66 -21.50 19.31
C THR A 32 6.17 -21.61 19.51
N ALA A 33 5.69 -22.69 20.15
CA ALA A 33 4.28 -22.85 20.46
C ALA A 33 3.76 -21.68 21.29
N TRP A 34 4.46 -21.32 22.37
CA TRP A 34 4.13 -20.17 23.22
C TRP A 34 4.15 -18.85 22.45
N GLY A 35 5.18 -18.61 21.64
CA GLY A 35 5.30 -17.38 20.85
C GLY A 35 4.15 -17.22 19.86
N VAL A 36 3.77 -18.31 19.17
CA VAL A 36 2.65 -18.31 18.23
C VAL A 36 1.32 -18.12 18.95
N THR A 37 1.03 -18.87 20.02
CA THR A 37 -0.27 -18.80 20.71
C THR A 37 -0.47 -17.56 21.55
N THR A 38 0.59 -16.79 21.82
CA THR A 38 0.49 -15.52 22.56
C THR A 38 0.74 -14.30 21.68
N ALA A 39 0.87 -14.50 20.36
CA ALA A 39 1.12 -13.41 19.43
C ALA A 39 -0.07 -12.46 19.38
N SER A 40 0.24 -11.17 19.38
CA SER A 40 -0.72 -10.08 19.33
C SER A 40 -0.20 -8.94 18.48
N ALA A 41 -1.07 -8.24 17.77
CA ALA A 41 -0.72 -7.04 17.01
C ALA A 41 -1.84 -6.01 17.12
N ASP A 42 -1.47 -4.75 17.32
CA ASP A 42 -2.40 -3.61 17.19
C ASP A 42 -2.31 -3.08 15.75
N LEU A 43 -3.42 -3.14 15.03
CA LEU A 43 -3.56 -2.70 13.64
C LEU A 43 -4.91 -2.02 13.46
N SER A 44 -5.15 -1.42 12.30
CA SER A 44 -6.47 -0.89 11.97
C SER A 44 -7.41 -1.93 11.38
N LEU A 45 -8.70 -1.77 11.67
CA LEU A 45 -9.81 -2.49 11.03
C LEU A 45 -10.90 -1.49 10.61
N GLY A 46 -11.01 -1.21 9.32
CA GLY A 46 -11.84 -0.09 8.86
C GLY A 46 -11.41 1.20 9.57
N PRO A 47 -12.32 2.12 9.97
CA PRO A 47 -11.98 3.37 10.65
C PRO A 47 -11.52 3.24 12.11
N HIS A 48 -11.32 2.02 12.63
CA HIS A 48 -11.04 1.80 14.04
C HIS A 48 -9.70 1.15 14.29
N GLU A 49 -9.09 1.45 15.44
CA GLU A 49 -8.01 0.62 15.97
C GLU A 49 -8.56 -0.72 16.46
N ALA A 50 -7.85 -1.78 16.14
CA ALA A 50 -8.20 -3.14 16.52
C ALA A 50 -6.99 -3.90 17.03
N ARG A 51 -7.23 -4.75 18.02
CA ARG A 51 -6.22 -5.64 18.58
C ARG A 51 -6.46 -7.06 18.07
N TYR A 52 -5.48 -7.58 17.36
CA TYR A 52 -5.45 -8.92 16.80
C TYR A 52 -4.69 -9.83 17.76
N GLU A 53 -5.29 -10.94 18.16
CA GLU A 53 -4.69 -11.92 19.06
C GLU A 53 -4.87 -13.32 18.48
N VAL A 54 -3.81 -14.13 18.50
CA VAL A 54 -3.92 -15.53 18.07
C VAL A 54 -4.73 -16.31 19.09
N THR A 55 -5.73 -17.06 18.60
CA THR A 55 -6.52 -18.02 19.38
C THR A 55 -6.26 -19.44 18.89
N THR A 56 -6.81 -20.42 19.60
CA THR A 56 -6.66 -21.86 19.29
C THR A 56 -8.02 -22.56 19.19
N ASP A 57 -9.07 -21.80 18.90
CA ASP A 57 -10.45 -22.27 18.72
C ASP A 57 -10.79 -22.52 17.25
N GLY A 58 -9.85 -22.30 16.33
CA GLY A 58 -10.03 -22.50 14.89
C GLY A 58 -10.96 -21.48 14.26
N LEU A 59 -11.23 -20.34 14.92
CA LEU A 59 -12.14 -19.32 14.44
C LEU A 59 -11.42 -17.98 14.23
N VAL A 60 -11.85 -17.24 13.21
CA VAL A 60 -11.57 -15.81 13.10
C VAL A 60 -12.78 -15.08 13.65
N VAL A 61 -12.61 -14.43 14.81
CA VAL A 61 -13.68 -13.72 15.52
C VAL A 61 -13.37 -12.24 15.52
N VAL A 62 -14.20 -11.45 14.84
CA VAL A 62 -14.17 -9.99 14.92
C VAL A 62 -15.21 -9.54 15.94
N ASP A 63 -14.74 -9.04 17.08
CA ASP A 63 -15.54 -8.52 18.18
C ASP A 63 -15.72 -7.00 18.01
N LEU A 64 -16.96 -6.62 17.71
CA LEU A 64 -17.42 -5.25 17.56
C LEU A 64 -18.17 -4.80 18.83
N GLY A 65 -17.83 -5.38 19.98
CA GLY A 65 -18.36 -5.02 21.29
C GLY A 65 -19.89 -5.02 21.35
N PRO A 66 -20.53 -3.89 21.71
CA PRO A 66 -21.99 -3.82 21.81
C PRO A 66 -22.77 -4.09 20.51
N LEU A 67 -22.11 -4.11 19.35
CA LEU A 67 -22.73 -4.40 18.05
C LEU A 67 -22.81 -5.91 17.78
N GLY A 68 -22.00 -6.73 18.45
CA GLY A 68 -21.94 -8.18 18.28
C GLY A 68 -20.62 -8.66 17.67
N THR A 69 -20.59 -9.92 17.26
CA THR A 69 -19.42 -10.59 16.68
C THR A 69 -19.66 -11.01 15.23
N VAL A 70 -18.59 -11.03 14.43
CA VAL A 70 -18.53 -11.71 13.13
C VAL A 70 -17.54 -12.87 13.26
N GLU A 71 -18.01 -14.08 13.05
CA GLU A 71 -17.24 -15.31 13.22
C GLU A 71 -17.11 -16.06 11.90
N LEU A 72 -15.88 -16.48 11.56
CA LEU A 72 -15.54 -17.23 10.36
C LEU A 72 -14.68 -18.44 10.75
N ASP A 73 -14.76 -19.52 9.98
CA ASP A 73 -13.86 -20.66 10.18
C ASP A 73 -12.44 -20.23 9.73
N SER A 74 -11.45 -20.46 10.59
CA SER A 74 -10.07 -20.08 10.31
C SER A 74 -9.44 -21.00 9.26
N PRO A 75 -8.79 -20.47 8.22
CA PRO A 75 -8.04 -21.28 7.27
C PRO A 75 -6.68 -21.75 7.82
N ALA A 76 -6.28 -21.29 9.01
CA ALA A 76 -4.99 -21.62 9.59
C ALA A 76 -4.94 -23.09 10.10
N PRO A 77 -3.81 -23.79 9.93
CA PRO A 77 -3.68 -25.17 10.37
C PRO A 77 -3.68 -25.27 11.91
N LEU A 78 -3.82 -26.51 12.42
CA LEU A 78 -3.70 -26.85 13.85
C LEU A 78 -4.75 -26.19 14.76
N GLY A 79 -5.90 -25.76 14.20
CA GLY A 79 -6.96 -25.10 14.96
C GLY A 79 -6.58 -23.71 15.43
N LEU A 80 -5.60 -23.05 14.79
CA LEU A 80 -5.29 -21.66 15.08
C LEU A 80 -6.40 -20.75 14.57
N GLY A 81 -6.77 -19.79 15.39
CA GLY A 81 -7.73 -18.75 15.09
C GLY A 81 -7.13 -17.36 15.32
N VAL A 82 -7.94 -16.33 15.10
CA VAL A 82 -7.58 -14.95 15.42
C VAL A 82 -8.79 -14.25 16.00
N ARG A 83 -8.64 -13.65 17.19
CA ARG A 83 -9.63 -12.73 17.73
C ARG A 83 -9.20 -11.30 17.44
N VAL A 84 -10.11 -10.51 16.88
CA VAL A 84 -9.91 -9.11 16.53
C VAL A 84 -10.87 -8.28 17.38
N VAL A 85 -10.36 -7.53 18.35
CA VAL A 85 -11.18 -6.69 19.23
C VAL A 85 -11.06 -5.24 18.78
N VAL A 86 -12.18 -4.65 18.36
CA VAL A 86 -12.24 -3.25 17.92
C VAL A 86 -12.34 -2.32 19.13
N LYS A 87 -11.41 -1.36 19.25
CA LYS A 87 -11.24 -0.55 20.47
C LYS A 87 -12.17 0.66 20.56
N GLU A 88 -12.46 1.31 19.43
CA GLU A 88 -13.33 2.49 19.38
C GLU A 88 -14.60 2.15 18.60
N ILE A 89 -15.76 2.40 19.20
CA ILE A 89 -17.05 2.39 18.50
C ILE A 89 -17.71 3.71 18.88
N PRO A 90 -18.01 4.60 17.92
CA PRO A 90 -18.64 5.89 18.21
C PRO A 90 -19.84 5.72 19.14
N ALA A 91 -19.91 6.49 20.22
CA ALA A 91 -21.04 6.47 21.15
C ALA A 91 -22.37 6.80 20.43
N GLU A 92 -22.32 7.44 19.27
CA GLU A 92 -23.46 7.74 18.41
C GLU A 92 -24.09 6.49 17.76
N LEU A 93 -23.37 5.37 17.64
CA LEU A 93 -23.95 4.07 17.27
C LEU A 93 -24.61 3.37 18.47
N THR A 94 -24.36 3.85 19.69
CA THR A 94 -25.02 3.36 20.91
C THR A 94 -26.30 4.13 21.24
N SER A 95 -26.49 5.31 20.64
CA SER A 95 -27.72 6.09 20.71
C SER A 95 -27.92 6.87 19.41
N VAL A 96 -28.94 6.53 18.59
CA VAL A 96 -29.83 7.50 17.88
C VAL A 96 -30.75 6.81 16.85
N SER A 97 -31.91 7.43 16.66
CA SER A 97 -33.05 7.11 15.80
C SER A 97 -32.76 7.24 14.27
N PRO A 98 -33.49 6.52 13.40
CA PRO A 98 -33.07 6.22 12.01
C PRO A 98 -33.13 7.36 10.97
N ALA A 99 -33.43 8.62 11.35
CA ALA A 99 -33.95 9.60 10.39
C ALA A 99 -33.18 10.93 10.26
N GLN A 100 -32.13 11.20 11.05
CA GLN A 100 -31.52 12.55 11.06
C GLN A 100 -30.04 12.65 10.64
N ASN A 101 -29.33 11.55 10.41
CA ASN A 101 -27.87 11.59 10.18
C ASN A 101 -27.40 10.91 8.87
N LEU A 102 -28.12 11.08 7.76
CA LEU A 102 -27.74 10.45 6.47
C LEU A 102 -26.35 10.87 5.96
N ASP A 103 -25.90 12.10 6.23
CA ASP A 103 -24.58 12.59 5.81
C ASP A 103 -23.43 12.03 6.67
N ALA A 104 -23.64 11.85 7.98
CA ALA A 104 -22.68 11.20 8.88
C ALA A 104 -22.59 9.68 8.61
N LEU A 105 -23.72 9.06 8.28
CA LEU A 105 -23.75 7.69 7.77
C LEU A 105 -22.98 7.55 6.46
N GLY A 106 -22.97 8.55 5.57
CA GLY A 106 -22.18 8.51 4.33
C GLY A 106 -20.67 8.40 4.58
N THR A 107 -20.15 9.15 5.56
CA THR A 107 -18.73 9.15 5.94
C THR A 107 -18.30 7.84 6.59
N ASP A 108 -19.11 7.32 7.52
CA ASP A 108 -18.87 6.03 8.15
C ASP A 108 -19.01 4.89 7.14
N VAL A 109 -20.04 4.92 6.30
CA VAL A 109 -20.25 3.92 5.24
C VAL A 109 -19.08 3.91 4.26
N GLN A 110 -18.53 5.06 3.86
CA GLN A 110 -17.31 5.09 3.04
C GLN A 110 -16.13 4.38 3.73
N SER A 111 -15.91 4.68 5.01
CA SER A 111 -14.82 4.06 5.79
C SER A 111 -15.03 2.55 6.00
N TYR A 112 -16.28 2.09 6.13
CA TYR A 112 -16.61 0.66 6.16
C TYR A 112 -16.52 0.02 4.76
N LEU A 113 -16.91 0.71 3.69
CA LEU A 113 -16.77 0.24 2.31
C LEU A 113 -15.30 0.03 1.94
N GLN A 114 -14.37 0.82 2.46
CA GLN A 114 -12.93 0.61 2.28
C GLN A 114 -12.48 -0.78 2.78
N PHE A 115 -13.00 -1.23 3.93
CA PHE A 115 -12.70 -2.56 4.47
C PHE A 115 -13.22 -3.67 3.54
N PHE A 116 -14.43 -3.51 3.00
CA PHE A 116 -14.99 -4.50 2.06
C PHE A 116 -14.29 -4.47 0.71
N ALA A 117 -13.76 -3.33 0.26
CA ALA A 117 -13.11 -3.18 -1.04
C ALA A 117 -11.76 -3.94 -1.14
N THR A 118 -10.98 -4.06 -0.06
CA THR A 118 -9.67 -4.74 -0.08
C THR A 118 -9.36 -5.59 1.18
N PRO A 119 -10.14 -6.66 1.43
CA PRO A 119 -9.99 -7.47 2.63
C PRO A 119 -8.70 -8.30 2.64
N ASP A 120 -8.22 -8.72 1.47
CA ASP A 120 -7.00 -9.51 1.33
C ASP A 120 -5.77 -8.76 1.85
N ILE A 121 -5.68 -7.46 1.62
CA ILE A 121 -4.60 -6.61 2.11
C ILE A 121 -4.55 -6.58 3.63
N THR A 122 -5.69 -6.33 4.24
CA THR A 122 -5.84 -6.26 5.70
C THR A 122 -5.44 -7.59 6.34
N VAL A 123 -5.85 -8.71 5.74
CA VAL A 123 -5.51 -10.06 6.20
C VAL A 123 -4.01 -10.34 6.09
N HIS A 124 -3.39 -10.11 4.93
CA HIS A 124 -1.95 -10.36 4.74
C HIS A 124 -1.11 -9.57 5.74
N ARG A 125 -1.54 -8.35 6.05
CA ARG A 125 -0.87 -7.50 7.00
C ARG A 125 -1.04 -7.96 8.44
N ALA A 126 -2.25 -8.33 8.83
CA ALA A 126 -2.51 -8.94 10.13
C ALA A 126 -1.65 -10.20 10.34
N VAL A 127 -1.62 -11.08 9.35
CA VAL A 127 -0.79 -12.30 9.38
C VAL A 127 0.69 -11.96 9.53
N ARG A 128 1.21 -11.00 8.75
CA ARG A 128 2.62 -10.60 8.84
C ARG A 128 2.95 -10.01 10.21
N ALA A 129 2.11 -9.14 10.74
CA ALA A 129 2.33 -8.52 12.06
C ALA A 129 2.32 -9.58 13.18
N LEU A 130 1.33 -10.48 13.17
CA LEU A 130 1.25 -11.60 14.12
C LEU A 130 2.44 -12.54 14.00
N ALA A 131 2.92 -12.83 12.78
CA ALA A 131 4.10 -13.67 12.57
C ALA A 131 5.39 -13.03 13.09
N VAL A 132 5.55 -11.71 12.90
CA VAL A 132 6.70 -10.95 13.43
C VAL A 132 6.67 -10.92 14.96
N ASP A 133 5.50 -10.65 15.55
CA ASP A 133 5.34 -10.67 17.01
C ASP A 133 5.56 -12.07 17.59
N ALA A 134 5.02 -13.12 16.95
CA ALA A 134 5.26 -14.52 17.32
C ALA A 134 6.76 -14.86 17.33
N LEU A 135 7.49 -14.45 16.29
CA LEU A 135 8.94 -14.65 16.20
C LEU A 135 9.67 -13.95 17.34
N TRP A 136 9.35 -12.68 17.61
CA TRP A 136 9.96 -11.92 18.70
C TRP A 136 9.70 -12.57 20.06
N ARG A 137 8.46 -12.98 20.33
CA ARG A 137 8.10 -13.70 21.56
C ARG A 137 8.84 -15.02 21.68
N THR A 138 8.94 -15.80 20.61
CA THR A 138 9.74 -17.03 20.60
C THR A 138 11.21 -16.76 20.93
N LEU A 139 11.82 -15.73 20.34
CA LEU A 139 13.21 -15.36 20.61
C LEU A 139 13.42 -14.91 22.06
N VAL A 140 12.51 -14.10 22.61
CA VAL A 140 12.53 -13.67 24.01
C VAL A 140 12.38 -14.88 24.94
N ALA A 141 11.43 -15.78 24.68
CA ALA A 141 11.24 -16.99 25.47
C ALA A 141 12.47 -17.90 25.44
N LEU A 142 13.09 -18.08 24.27
CA LEU A 142 14.34 -18.82 24.13
C LEU A 142 15.48 -18.18 24.94
N ALA A 143 15.61 -16.86 24.90
CA ALA A 143 16.60 -16.14 25.69
C ALA A 143 16.38 -16.33 27.19
N VAL A 144 15.13 -16.23 27.66
CA VAL A 144 14.77 -16.46 29.07
C VAL A 144 15.09 -17.89 29.49
N VAL A 145 14.72 -18.90 28.68
CA VAL A 145 15.02 -20.31 28.97
C VAL A 145 16.53 -20.55 29.00
N ALA A 146 17.30 -19.97 28.07
CA ALA A 146 18.75 -20.09 28.05
C ALA A 146 19.40 -19.44 29.28
N LEU A 147 18.95 -18.24 29.68
CA LEU A 147 19.43 -17.54 30.88
C LEU A 147 19.08 -18.31 32.15
N ALA A 148 17.85 -18.78 32.30
CA ALA A 148 17.41 -19.57 33.44
C ALA A 148 18.20 -20.89 33.55
N THR A 149 18.40 -21.58 32.42
CA THR A 149 19.21 -22.80 32.37
C THR A 149 20.67 -22.52 32.77
N THR A 150 21.25 -21.43 32.27
CA THR A 150 22.62 -21.02 32.59
C THR A 150 22.77 -20.66 34.07
N ALA A 151 21.85 -19.86 34.62
CA ALA A 151 21.82 -19.50 36.03
C ALA A 151 21.70 -20.75 36.92
N LEU A 152 20.79 -21.67 36.59
CA LEU A 152 20.62 -22.93 37.30
C LEU A 152 21.90 -23.78 37.27
N VAL A 153 22.56 -23.86 36.11
CA VAL A 153 23.85 -24.54 35.94
C VAL A 153 24.94 -23.89 36.79
N LEU A 154 24.98 -22.57 36.91
CA LEU A 154 25.97 -21.86 37.73
C LEU A 154 25.73 -22.10 39.23
N LEU A 155 24.47 -22.06 39.68
CA LEU A 155 24.07 -22.25 41.09
C LEU A 155 24.26 -23.69 41.59
N LEU A 156 23.95 -24.70 40.76
CA LEU A 156 24.20 -26.10 41.08
C LEU A 156 25.71 -26.35 40.97
N GLY A 157 26.43 -26.56 42.08
CA GLY A 157 27.86 -26.90 42.03
C GLY A 157 28.19 -28.14 41.17
N ARG A 158 29.48 -28.34 40.82
CA ARG A 158 29.93 -29.43 39.92
C ARG A 158 29.48 -30.83 40.36
N ALA A 159 29.40 -31.09 41.67
CA ALA A 159 28.98 -32.37 42.23
C ALA A 159 27.49 -32.65 41.94
N ARG A 160 26.61 -31.69 42.25
CA ARG A 160 25.16 -31.81 42.03
C ARG A 160 24.81 -31.90 40.54
N ARG A 161 25.55 -31.22 39.67
CA ARG A 161 25.41 -31.33 38.20
C ARG A 161 25.66 -32.75 37.69
N ARG A 162 26.69 -33.44 38.20
CA ARG A 162 27.02 -34.81 37.79
C ARG A 162 25.96 -35.79 38.25
N GLU A 163 25.50 -35.66 39.49
CA GLU A 163 24.41 -36.45 40.06
C GLU A 163 23.12 -36.34 39.21
N LEU A 164 22.67 -35.11 38.95
CA LEU A 164 21.48 -34.85 38.12
C LEU A 164 21.65 -35.31 36.67
N ALA A 165 22.82 -35.13 36.07
CA ALA A 165 23.08 -35.58 34.70
C ALA A 165 22.99 -37.11 34.56
N THR A 166 23.40 -37.86 35.59
CA THR A 166 23.28 -39.33 35.61
C THR A 166 21.84 -39.79 35.79
N MET A 167 21.08 -39.16 36.70
CA MET A 167 19.65 -39.47 36.89
C MET A 167 18.83 -39.12 35.66
N ALA A 168 18.94 -37.89 35.15
CA ALA A 168 18.22 -37.44 33.96
C ALA A 168 18.61 -38.21 32.69
N GLY A 169 19.74 -38.92 32.68
CA GLY A 169 20.18 -39.71 31.52
C GLY A 169 19.38 -40.96 31.32
N ARG A 170 19.08 -41.64 32.42
CA ARG A 170 18.29 -42.86 32.42
C ARG A 170 16.83 -42.59 32.04
N HIS A 171 16.34 -41.40 32.38
CA HIS A 171 14.97 -40.97 32.12
C HIS A 171 14.87 -39.95 30.98
N THR A 172 15.84 -39.88 30.06
CA THR A 172 15.86 -38.85 29.00
C THR A 172 14.54 -38.85 28.20
N TRP A 173 14.07 -40.02 27.78
CA TRP A 173 12.84 -40.14 27.00
C TRP A 173 11.58 -39.91 27.83
N GLU A 174 11.57 -40.31 29.09
CA GLU A 174 10.45 -40.04 30.01
C GLU A 174 10.34 -38.55 30.34
N LEU A 175 11.47 -37.86 30.53
CA LEU A 175 11.53 -36.42 30.74
C LEU A 175 11.16 -35.65 29.46
N ALA A 176 11.62 -36.12 28.29
CA ALA A 176 11.23 -35.53 27.01
C ALA A 176 9.74 -35.72 26.74
N ALA A 177 9.21 -36.93 26.93
CA ALA A 177 7.78 -37.23 26.78
C ALA A 177 6.94 -36.45 27.80
N GLY A 178 7.37 -36.39 29.06
CA GLY A 178 6.71 -35.60 30.11
C GLY A 178 6.69 -34.10 29.77
N LEU A 179 7.79 -33.56 29.25
CA LEU A 179 7.86 -32.16 28.83
C LEU A 179 6.97 -31.91 27.59
N VAL A 180 6.95 -32.82 26.62
CA VAL A 180 6.04 -32.76 25.46
C VAL A 180 4.57 -32.80 25.93
N VAL A 181 4.24 -33.67 26.90
CA VAL A 181 2.90 -33.73 27.48
C VAL A 181 2.57 -32.45 28.24
N VAL A 182 3.50 -31.86 28.99
CA VAL A 182 3.29 -30.57 29.66
C VAL A 182 3.08 -29.47 28.63
N VAL A 183 3.90 -29.38 27.58
CA VAL A 183 3.74 -28.39 26.50
C VAL A 183 2.40 -28.58 25.79
N ALA A 184 2.05 -29.82 25.44
CA ALA A 184 0.76 -30.15 24.83
C ALA A 184 -0.40 -29.81 25.77
N ALA A 185 -0.32 -30.15 27.06
CA ALA A 185 -1.34 -29.83 28.04
C ALA A 185 -1.46 -28.32 28.28
N THR A 186 -0.35 -27.57 28.26
CA THR A 186 -0.37 -26.10 28.36
C THR A 186 -1.03 -25.49 27.13
N PHE A 187 -0.72 -26.02 25.94
CA PHE A 187 -1.39 -25.65 24.68
C PHE A 187 -2.90 -25.94 24.74
N THR A 188 -3.31 -27.12 25.25
CA THR A 188 -4.72 -27.48 25.41
C THR A 188 -5.43 -26.66 26.49
N LEU A 189 -4.76 -26.33 27.60
CA LEU A 189 -5.34 -25.53 28.68
C LEU A 189 -5.48 -24.05 28.29
N SER A 190 -4.51 -23.50 27.55
CA SER A 190 -4.64 -22.18 26.93
C SER A 190 -5.70 -22.14 25.83
N SER A 191 -6.02 -23.28 25.20
CA SER A 191 -7.16 -23.39 24.28
C SER A 191 -8.53 -23.46 24.96
N SER A 192 -8.54 -23.56 26.28
CA SER A 192 -9.75 -23.74 27.08
C SER A 192 -10.04 -22.50 27.93
N GLU A 193 -10.23 -21.33 27.31
CA GLU A 193 -11.16 -20.36 27.91
C GLU A 193 -12.57 -20.74 27.43
N PRO A 194 -13.45 -21.26 28.31
CA PRO A 194 -14.84 -21.46 27.97
C PRO A 194 -15.53 -20.09 27.97
N GLY A 195 -15.28 -19.31 26.92
CA GLY A 195 -16.25 -18.34 26.45
C GLY A 195 -17.46 -19.14 25.98
N THR A 196 -18.53 -19.06 26.74
CA THR A 196 -19.86 -19.60 26.42
C THR A 196 -20.24 -19.34 24.96
N SER A 197 -20.04 -20.34 24.09
CA SER A 197 -20.65 -20.42 22.78
C SER A 197 -21.26 -21.81 22.56
N THR A 198 -22.14 -22.23 23.47
CA THR A 198 -23.28 -23.06 23.08
C THR A 198 -24.27 -22.18 22.33
N THR A 199 -23.88 -21.70 21.14
CA THR A 199 -24.82 -21.18 20.17
C THR A 199 -24.99 -22.28 19.15
N THR A 200 -26.13 -22.96 19.23
CA THR A 200 -26.72 -23.78 18.15
C THR A 200 -26.17 -23.38 16.80
N ALA A 201 -25.62 -24.34 16.06
CA ALA A 201 -25.11 -24.22 14.70
C ALA A 201 -25.97 -23.29 13.82
N GLN A 202 -25.72 -21.98 13.90
CA GLN A 202 -26.26 -21.02 12.95
C GLN A 202 -25.43 -21.26 11.70
N LYS A 203 -26.07 -21.87 10.70
CA LYS A 203 -25.53 -21.93 9.34
C LYS A 203 -25.09 -20.52 8.96
N GLY A 204 -23.86 -20.38 8.46
CA GLY A 204 -23.34 -19.11 7.96
C GLY A 204 -24.33 -18.48 6.98
N SER A 205 -24.43 -17.15 7.00
CA SER A 205 -25.45 -16.46 6.21
C SER A 205 -25.21 -16.72 4.71
N PRO A 206 -26.21 -17.22 3.96
CA PRO A 206 -26.08 -17.43 2.51
C PRO A 206 -25.86 -16.11 1.76
N LEU A 207 -26.17 -14.98 2.40
CA LEU A 207 -26.01 -13.62 1.89
C LEU A 207 -24.56 -13.29 1.50
N PHE A 208 -23.57 -13.87 2.16
CA PHE A 208 -22.15 -13.63 1.87
C PHE A 208 -21.54 -14.64 0.90
N ALA A 209 -22.34 -15.53 0.31
CA ALA A 209 -21.85 -16.50 -0.66
C ALA A 209 -21.16 -15.77 -1.85
N GLY A 210 -19.96 -16.22 -2.21
CA GLY A 210 -19.16 -15.60 -3.26
C GLY A 210 -18.43 -14.30 -2.85
N THR A 211 -18.46 -13.93 -1.57
CA THR A 211 -17.65 -12.84 -1.01
C THR A 211 -16.56 -13.39 -0.08
N PRO A 212 -15.55 -12.57 0.31
CA PRO A 212 -14.56 -12.95 1.31
C PRO A 212 -15.13 -13.32 2.69
N LEU A 213 -16.39 -12.98 2.97
CA LEU A 213 -17.10 -13.33 4.21
C LEU A 213 -18.02 -14.55 4.05
N ALA A 214 -17.83 -15.36 3.00
CA ALA A 214 -18.62 -16.57 2.81
C ALA A 214 -18.54 -17.49 4.04
N GLY A 215 -19.70 -17.87 4.59
CA GLY A 215 -19.78 -18.68 5.80
C GLY A 215 -19.74 -17.88 7.11
N ALA A 216 -19.63 -16.55 7.07
CA ALA A 216 -19.67 -15.69 8.24
C ALA A 216 -20.96 -15.92 9.07
N ARG A 217 -20.76 -16.06 10.37
CA ARG A 217 -21.82 -16.11 11.39
C ARG A 217 -21.79 -14.78 12.12
N ILE A 218 -22.93 -14.07 12.11
CA ILE A 218 -23.00 -12.72 12.65
C ILE A 218 -24.00 -12.70 13.79
N THR A 219 -23.60 -12.11 14.92
CA THR A 219 -24.39 -12.04 16.14
C THR A 219 -24.72 -10.59 16.52
N GLY A 220 -25.51 -10.43 17.58
CA GLY A 220 -25.82 -9.11 18.15
C GLY A 220 -26.69 -8.23 17.26
N ARG A 221 -26.51 -6.91 17.39
CA ARG A 221 -27.29 -5.89 16.68
C ARG A 221 -26.92 -5.82 15.20
N LEU A 222 -25.66 -6.12 14.85
CA LEU A 222 -25.19 -6.15 13.49
C LEU A 222 -25.93 -7.17 12.64
N ALA A 223 -26.34 -8.30 13.22
CA ALA A 223 -27.17 -9.29 12.53
C ALA A 223 -28.49 -8.69 12.01
N GLY A 224 -29.11 -7.76 12.76
CA GLY A 224 -30.32 -7.06 12.33
C GLY A 224 -30.11 -6.12 11.14
N VAL A 225 -29.02 -5.35 11.18
CA VAL A 225 -28.62 -4.44 10.10
C VAL A 225 -28.29 -5.23 8.83
N ILE A 226 -27.53 -6.31 8.95
CA ILE A 226 -27.14 -7.14 7.79
C ILE A 226 -28.33 -7.89 7.19
N ASN A 227 -29.29 -8.32 8.00
CA ASN A 227 -30.53 -8.89 7.46
C ASN A 227 -31.36 -7.87 6.66
N THR A 228 -31.19 -6.58 6.91
CA THR A 228 -31.94 -5.51 6.24
C THR A 228 -31.19 -4.92 5.04
N TYR A 229 -29.87 -4.70 5.18
CA TYR A 229 -29.04 -4.00 4.20
C TYR A 229 -27.92 -4.84 3.60
N GLY A 230 -27.69 -6.06 4.10
CA GLY A 230 -26.56 -6.90 3.68
C GLY A 230 -26.57 -7.23 2.19
N GLU A 231 -27.75 -7.50 1.60
CA GLU A 231 -27.87 -7.79 0.17
C GLU A 231 -27.48 -6.57 -0.67
N GLN A 232 -27.86 -5.37 -0.23
CA GLN A 232 -27.49 -4.12 -0.90
C GLN A 232 -25.98 -3.86 -0.81
N LEU A 233 -25.36 -4.11 0.36
CA LEU A 233 -23.92 -3.95 0.55
C LEU A 233 -23.12 -4.93 -0.30
N VAL A 234 -23.52 -6.20 -0.33
CA VAL A 234 -22.89 -7.23 -1.16
C VAL A 234 -23.05 -6.91 -2.64
N THR A 235 -24.23 -6.48 -3.07
CA THR A 235 -24.50 -6.07 -4.45
C THR A 235 -23.66 -4.85 -4.84
N ALA A 236 -23.53 -3.86 -3.95
CA ALA A 236 -22.70 -2.67 -4.18
C ALA A 236 -21.21 -3.05 -4.30
N TYR A 237 -20.72 -3.93 -3.42
CA TYR A 237 -19.35 -4.46 -3.50
C TYR A 237 -19.10 -5.22 -4.81
N GLN A 238 -19.95 -6.19 -5.14
CA GLN A 238 -19.84 -6.98 -6.38
C GLN A 238 -19.93 -6.07 -7.61
N GLY A 239 -20.83 -5.10 -7.61
CA GLY A 239 -20.94 -4.12 -8.68
C GLY A 239 -19.69 -3.26 -8.85
N SER A 240 -19.02 -2.90 -7.74
CA SER A 240 -17.73 -2.21 -7.76
C SER A 240 -16.62 -3.08 -8.35
N GLU A 241 -16.51 -4.34 -7.91
CA GLU A 241 -15.52 -5.29 -8.44
C GLU A 241 -15.73 -5.55 -9.94
N GLU A 242 -16.97 -5.77 -10.36
CA GLU A 242 -17.32 -5.95 -11.77
C GLU A 242 -17.01 -4.71 -12.60
N PHE A 243 -17.27 -3.52 -12.04
CA PHE A 243 -16.93 -2.25 -12.68
C PHE A 243 -15.43 -2.14 -12.93
N TYR A 244 -14.57 -2.34 -11.93
CA TYR A 244 -13.12 -2.23 -12.09
C TYR A 244 -12.53 -3.34 -12.96
N ALA A 245 -13.05 -4.57 -12.86
CA ALA A 245 -12.65 -5.65 -13.75
C ALA A 245 -12.97 -5.34 -15.22
N LYS A 246 -14.16 -4.76 -15.49
CA LYS A 246 -14.55 -4.31 -16.83
C LYS A 246 -13.70 -3.12 -17.28
N ALA A 247 -13.52 -2.12 -16.42
CA ALA A 247 -12.71 -0.94 -16.71
C ALA A 247 -11.26 -1.32 -17.07
N ASN A 248 -10.68 -2.28 -16.33
CA ASN A 248 -9.33 -2.76 -16.61
C ASN A 248 -9.22 -3.52 -17.95
N ARG A 249 -10.23 -4.33 -18.30
CA ARG A 249 -10.28 -4.96 -19.64
C ARG A 249 -10.39 -3.92 -20.75
N ASN A 250 -11.23 -2.91 -20.56
CA ASN A 250 -11.36 -1.82 -21.53
C ASN A 250 -10.07 -1.02 -21.65
N LEU A 251 -9.34 -0.81 -20.54
CA LEU A 251 -8.05 -0.14 -20.55
C LEU A 251 -6.99 -0.94 -21.32
N GLN A 252 -6.94 -2.27 -21.14
CA GLN A 252 -6.05 -3.12 -21.92
C GLN A 252 -6.35 -3.04 -23.41
N ALA A 253 -7.64 -3.11 -23.79
CA ALA A 253 -8.05 -2.96 -25.19
C ALA A 253 -7.71 -1.57 -25.76
N ALA A 254 -7.89 -0.49 -24.98
CA ALA A 254 -7.52 0.86 -25.41
C ALA A 254 -6.01 1.02 -25.63
N TRP A 255 -5.18 0.30 -24.86
CA TRP A 255 -3.74 0.23 -25.12
C TRP A 255 -3.44 -0.57 -26.39
N ASP A 256 -4.09 -1.72 -26.61
CA ASP A 256 -3.89 -2.52 -27.82
C ASP A 256 -4.21 -1.69 -29.08
N GLU A 257 -5.35 -0.99 -29.08
CA GLU A 257 -5.75 -0.09 -30.17
C GLU A 257 -4.74 1.04 -30.40
N ARG A 258 -4.17 1.62 -29.33
CA ARG A 258 -3.16 2.68 -29.45
C ARG A 258 -1.81 2.15 -29.94
N ASP A 259 -1.40 0.97 -29.49
CA ASP A 259 -0.16 0.32 -29.93
C ASP A 259 -0.23 -0.02 -31.43
N GLU A 260 -1.37 -0.56 -31.90
CA GLU A 260 -1.61 -0.82 -33.33
C GLU A 260 -1.59 0.46 -34.16
N ALA A 261 -2.25 1.52 -33.67
CA ALA A 261 -2.26 2.81 -34.35
C ALA A 261 -0.86 3.45 -34.40
N GLN A 262 -0.07 3.35 -33.32
CA GLN A 262 1.33 3.82 -33.31
C GLN A 262 2.19 3.07 -34.33
N GLN A 263 2.06 1.74 -34.40
CA GLN A 263 2.80 0.93 -35.37
C GLN A 263 2.44 1.31 -36.82
N ALA A 264 1.17 1.61 -37.08
CA ALA A 264 0.72 2.06 -38.40
C ALA A 264 1.29 3.45 -38.76
N GLU A 265 1.30 4.39 -37.81
CA GLU A 265 1.91 5.71 -37.96
C GLU A 265 3.41 5.62 -38.21
N ASP A 266 4.13 4.79 -37.44
CA ASP A 266 5.57 4.56 -37.60
C ASP A 266 5.90 3.92 -38.95
N ALA A 267 5.11 2.93 -39.38
CA ALA A 267 5.26 2.29 -40.69
C ALA A 267 5.02 3.29 -41.83
N LEU A 268 4.04 4.18 -41.70
CA LEU A 268 3.78 5.24 -42.66
C LEU A 268 4.93 6.25 -42.72
N ALA A 269 5.46 6.65 -41.57
CA ALA A 269 6.61 7.56 -41.48
C ALA A 269 7.87 6.95 -42.12
N GLN A 270 8.14 5.65 -41.88
CA GLN A 270 9.24 4.93 -42.51
C GLN A 270 9.05 4.81 -44.04
N ALA A 271 7.83 4.49 -44.50
CA ALA A 271 7.52 4.43 -45.93
C ALA A 271 7.72 5.80 -46.62
N GLN A 272 7.33 6.90 -45.96
CA GLN A 272 7.58 8.26 -46.46
C GLN A 272 9.08 8.60 -46.49
N ALA A 273 9.84 8.21 -45.48
CA ALA A 273 11.29 8.40 -45.45
C ALA A 273 12.02 7.63 -46.59
N THR A 274 11.53 6.44 -46.95
CA THR A 274 12.10 5.63 -48.06
C THR A 274 11.68 6.08 -49.45
N THR A 275 10.58 6.83 -49.58
CA THR A 275 10.05 7.33 -50.86
C THR A 275 10.47 8.77 -51.17
N ALA A 276 11.13 9.46 -50.24
CA ALA A 276 11.74 10.76 -50.47
C ALA A 276 12.83 10.65 -51.57
N PRO A 277 12.67 11.33 -52.73
CA PRO A 277 13.62 11.20 -53.83
C PRO A 277 14.99 11.74 -53.41
N THR A 278 16.02 10.91 -53.52
CA THR A 278 17.41 11.35 -53.45
C THR A 278 17.68 12.21 -54.69
N ALA A 279 17.47 13.52 -54.58
CA ALA A 279 17.88 14.45 -55.63
C ALA A 279 19.41 14.36 -55.79
N PRO A 280 19.94 14.21 -57.02
CA PRO A 280 21.38 14.30 -57.23
C PRO A 280 21.86 15.70 -56.84
N ALA A 281 22.89 15.78 -55.99
CA ALA A 281 23.53 17.02 -55.62
C ALA A 281 24.18 17.69 -56.84
N THR A 282 23.42 18.54 -57.53
CA THR A 282 23.97 19.60 -58.38
C THR A 282 24.05 20.87 -57.54
N GLY A 283 25.26 21.25 -57.17
CA GLY A 283 25.52 22.38 -56.31
C GLY A 283 25.08 23.72 -56.91
N THR A 284 24.48 24.55 -56.08
CA THR A 284 24.83 25.97 -55.90
C THR A 284 24.13 26.48 -54.63
N GLY A 285 24.94 26.96 -53.68
CA GLY A 285 24.63 27.71 -52.46
C GLY A 285 23.16 27.88 -52.02
N ALA A 286 22.73 27.03 -51.10
CA ALA A 286 21.76 27.37 -50.05
C ALA A 286 22.12 26.52 -48.82
N THR A 287 22.38 27.17 -47.69
CA THR A 287 22.55 26.51 -46.38
C THR A 287 21.18 26.03 -45.91
N ASP A 288 20.74 24.90 -46.43
CA ASP A 288 19.66 24.13 -45.84
C ASP A 288 20.26 23.28 -44.72
N THR A 289 20.06 23.73 -43.48
CA THR A 289 20.28 22.92 -42.29
C THR A 289 19.35 21.72 -42.38
N PRO A 290 19.83 20.47 -42.43
CA PRO A 290 18.94 19.32 -42.39
C PRO A 290 18.27 19.30 -41.02
N THR A 291 16.94 19.43 -40.99
CA THR A 291 16.13 19.11 -39.81
C THR A 291 16.52 17.70 -39.36
N PRO A 292 17.05 17.52 -38.14
CA PRO A 292 17.39 16.18 -37.69
C PRO A 292 16.09 15.40 -37.55
N SER A 293 15.95 14.31 -38.31
CA SER A 293 15.03 13.24 -37.93
C SER A 293 15.35 12.87 -36.48
N PRO A 294 14.36 12.78 -35.58
CA PRO A 294 14.62 12.39 -34.21
C PRO A 294 15.16 10.97 -34.25
N THR A 295 16.47 10.82 -34.09
CA THR A 295 17.03 9.55 -33.65
C THR A 295 16.41 9.32 -32.28
N PRO A 296 15.73 8.19 -32.02
CA PRO A 296 15.16 7.95 -30.69
C PRO A 296 16.31 8.10 -29.69
N SER A 297 16.22 9.10 -28.81
CA SER A 297 17.26 9.30 -27.81
C SER A 297 17.28 8.03 -26.97
N SER A 298 18.45 7.39 -26.87
CA SER A 298 18.58 6.10 -26.19
C SER A 298 18.42 6.21 -24.68
N ASN A 299 18.14 7.41 -24.16
CA ASN A 299 18.27 7.82 -22.77
C ASN A 299 16.92 8.27 -22.17
N LEU A 300 15.80 7.79 -22.73
CA LEU A 300 14.45 8.09 -22.24
C LEU A 300 14.06 7.27 -21.01
N VAL A 301 13.51 7.96 -20.02
CA VAL A 301 12.87 7.39 -18.84
C VAL A 301 11.38 7.65 -18.94
N THR A 302 10.58 6.58 -18.84
CA THR A 302 9.12 6.69 -18.81
C THR A 302 8.65 6.84 -17.37
N LEU A 303 7.86 7.88 -17.09
CA LEU A 303 7.30 8.19 -15.77
C LEU A 303 5.77 8.03 -15.85
N LEU A 304 5.15 7.38 -14.87
CA LEU A 304 3.68 7.39 -14.73
C LEU A 304 3.29 8.32 -13.59
N VAL A 305 2.48 9.32 -13.88
CA VAL A 305 1.89 10.24 -12.89
C VAL A 305 0.54 9.69 -12.44
N ILE A 306 0.40 9.55 -11.14
CA ILE A 306 -0.86 9.30 -10.43
C ILE A 306 -1.06 10.37 -9.36
N SER A 307 -2.30 10.69 -9.04
CA SER A 307 -2.63 11.70 -8.01
C SER A 307 -4.07 11.53 -7.53
N ASP A 308 -4.37 12.07 -6.34
CA ASP A 308 -5.72 12.18 -5.80
C ASP A 308 -6.45 10.83 -5.83
N LEU A 309 -5.78 9.83 -5.25
CA LEU A 309 -6.24 8.45 -5.19
C LEU A 309 -7.38 8.27 -4.17
N HIS A 310 -7.45 9.13 -3.14
CA HIS A 310 -8.54 9.22 -2.16
C HIS A 310 -9.02 7.84 -1.67
N CYS A 311 -8.07 6.95 -1.38
CA CYS A 311 -8.30 5.56 -0.97
C CYS A 311 -9.23 4.72 -1.89
N ASN A 312 -9.40 5.08 -3.16
CA ASN A 312 -10.15 4.26 -4.10
C ASN A 312 -9.30 3.09 -4.63
N THR A 313 -9.16 2.08 -3.78
CA THR A 313 -8.30 0.91 -4.02
C THR A 313 -8.74 0.04 -5.21
N GLY A 314 -9.96 0.22 -5.71
CA GLY A 314 -10.42 -0.40 -6.96
C GLY A 314 -9.61 0.02 -8.18
N MET A 315 -8.90 1.15 -8.11
CA MET A 315 -7.96 1.59 -9.15
C MET A 315 -6.65 0.81 -9.20
N SER A 316 -6.29 0.04 -8.18
CA SER A 316 -5.02 -0.70 -8.11
C SER A 316 -4.75 -1.56 -9.36
N PRO A 317 -5.69 -2.38 -9.88
CA PRO A 317 -5.48 -3.14 -11.11
C PRO A 317 -5.27 -2.26 -12.36
N LEU A 318 -5.92 -1.09 -12.43
CA LEU A 318 -5.79 -0.16 -13.56
C LEU A 318 -4.43 0.55 -13.52
N ILE A 319 -3.97 0.95 -12.32
CA ILE A 319 -2.64 1.50 -12.11
C ILE A 319 -1.58 0.47 -12.51
N HIS A 320 -1.75 -0.79 -12.08
CA HIS A 320 -0.86 -1.88 -12.48
C HIS A 320 -0.79 -2.03 -14.00
N THR A 321 -1.94 -2.11 -14.67
CA THR A 321 -2.01 -2.16 -16.15
C THR A 321 -1.34 -0.93 -16.78
N ALA A 322 -1.58 0.27 -16.27
CA ALA A 322 -0.97 1.48 -16.81
C ALA A 322 0.55 1.46 -16.66
N VAL A 323 1.09 1.02 -15.53
CA VAL A 323 2.54 0.84 -15.31
C VAL A 323 3.13 -0.14 -16.32
N GLU A 324 2.51 -1.32 -16.48
CA GLU A 324 3.02 -2.36 -17.38
C GLU A 324 2.95 -1.94 -18.85
N ARG A 325 1.79 -1.44 -19.29
CA ARG A 325 1.54 -1.10 -20.70
C ARG A 325 2.30 0.14 -21.15
N SER A 326 2.51 1.12 -20.27
CA SER A 326 3.33 2.29 -20.59
C SER A 326 4.83 2.01 -20.58
N GLY A 327 5.27 0.89 -19.98
CA GLY A 327 6.67 0.64 -19.70
C GLY A 327 7.27 1.62 -18.70
N ALA A 328 6.45 2.13 -17.76
CA ALA A 328 6.90 3.08 -16.75
C ALA A 328 8.06 2.51 -15.93
N GLN A 329 9.09 3.33 -15.76
CA GLN A 329 10.30 3.01 -15.01
C GLN A 329 10.33 3.71 -13.65
N VAL A 330 9.48 4.72 -13.46
CA VAL A 330 9.25 5.44 -12.20
C VAL A 330 7.76 5.77 -12.13
N VAL A 331 7.18 5.72 -10.92
CA VAL A 331 5.84 6.27 -10.65
C VAL A 331 5.99 7.56 -9.84
N LEU A 332 5.33 8.63 -10.28
CA LEU A 332 5.21 9.89 -9.56
C LEU A 332 3.81 9.93 -8.94
N ASN A 333 3.73 9.87 -7.61
CA ASN A 333 2.49 10.05 -6.86
C ASN A 333 2.42 11.50 -6.37
N ALA A 334 1.58 12.32 -7.00
CA ALA A 334 1.46 13.74 -6.67
C ALA A 334 0.53 14.03 -5.48
N GLY A 335 0.21 13.03 -4.64
CA GLY A 335 -0.43 13.23 -3.34
C GLY A 335 -1.89 12.77 -3.29
N ASP A 336 -2.51 13.03 -2.13
CA ASP A 336 -3.86 12.59 -1.77
C ASP A 336 -4.08 11.09 -1.98
N THR A 337 -3.19 10.30 -1.38
CA THR A 337 -3.28 8.83 -1.37
C THR A 337 -4.45 8.35 -0.48
N THR A 338 -4.75 9.11 0.56
CA THR A 338 -5.79 8.84 1.57
C THR A 338 -6.89 9.90 1.54
N ILE A 339 -7.95 9.70 2.34
CA ILE A 339 -9.07 10.65 2.50
C ILE A 339 -8.95 11.43 3.82
N ASN A 340 -8.44 10.83 4.89
CA ASN A 340 -8.37 11.49 6.20
C ASN A 340 -6.96 11.46 6.82
N GLY A 341 -6.00 10.81 6.18
CA GLY A 341 -4.62 10.73 6.65
C GLY A 341 -4.45 9.98 7.97
N THR A 342 -5.31 9.02 8.28
CA THR A 342 -5.34 8.35 9.60
C THR A 342 -4.72 6.95 9.56
N ALA A 343 -4.46 6.35 10.73
CA ALA A 343 -3.84 5.02 10.83
C ALA A 343 -4.63 3.93 10.10
N VAL A 344 -5.93 4.15 10.00
CA VAL A 344 -6.90 3.26 9.39
C VAL A 344 -6.77 3.16 7.87
N GLU A 345 -6.21 4.18 7.26
CA GLU A 345 -6.05 4.30 5.81
C GLU A 345 -4.71 3.76 5.31
N GLN A 346 -3.92 3.10 6.17
CA GLN A 346 -2.71 2.44 5.70
C GLN A 346 -2.99 1.37 4.65
N VAL A 347 -4.16 0.73 4.71
CA VAL A 347 -4.63 -0.23 3.69
C VAL A 347 -4.64 0.40 2.28
N CYS A 348 -4.93 1.69 2.18
CA CYS A 348 -4.96 2.44 0.92
C CYS A 348 -3.55 2.49 0.32
N VAL A 349 -2.56 2.98 1.10
CA VAL A 349 -1.16 3.06 0.69
C VAL A 349 -0.63 1.67 0.32
N ASP A 350 -0.89 0.67 1.16
CA ASP A 350 -0.48 -0.70 0.93
C ASP A 350 -1.04 -1.24 -0.40
N SER A 351 -2.31 -0.95 -0.72
CA SER A 351 -2.98 -1.40 -1.95
C SER A 351 -2.30 -0.85 -3.19
N PHE A 352 -2.10 0.47 -3.24
CA PHE A 352 -1.43 1.12 -4.37
C PHE A 352 0.04 0.71 -4.48
N ALA A 353 0.75 0.55 -3.35
CA ALA A 353 2.14 0.09 -3.35
C ALA A 353 2.28 -1.34 -3.91
N ARG A 354 1.30 -2.22 -3.68
CA ARG A 354 1.31 -3.57 -4.28
C ARG A 354 0.91 -3.62 -5.74
N ALA A 355 0.12 -2.64 -6.21
CA ALA A 355 -0.19 -2.50 -7.64
C ALA A 355 1.07 -2.21 -8.47
N ILE A 356 2.04 -1.52 -7.88
CA ILE A 356 3.29 -1.15 -8.53
C ILE A 356 4.33 -2.27 -8.37
N PRO A 357 4.93 -2.79 -9.45
CA PRO A 357 6.01 -3.77 -9.36
C PRO A 357 7.17 -3.26 -8.49
N LYS A 358 7.64 -4.06 -7.52
CA LYS A 358 8.65 -3.67 -6.52
C LYS A 358 9.97 -3.09 -7.06
N LYS A 359 10.29 -3.29 -8.35
CA LYS A 359 11.52 -2.78 -8.98
C LYS A 359 11.35 -1.36 -9.55
N ILE A 360 10.12 -0.87 -9.63
CA ILE A 360 9.79 0.45 -10.14
C ILE A 360 9.72 1.38 -8.92
N PRO A 361 10.66 2.33 -8.77
CA PRO A 361 10.61 3.30 -7.69
C PRO A 361 9.38 4.18 -7.80
N THR A 362 8.79 4.51 -6.66
CA THR A 362 7.72 5.49 -6.53
C THR A 362 8.22 6.68 -5.75
N VAL A 363 8.05 7.88 -6.31
CA VAL A 363 8.34 9.16 -5.66
C VAL A 363 7.02 9.84 -5.33
N MET A 364 6.86 10.30 -4.10
CA MET A 364 5.61 10.86 -3.59
C MET A 364 5.81 12.25 -3.03
N ALA A 365 4.96 13.19 -3.44
CA ALA A 365 4.69 14.43 -2.72
C ALA A 365 3.39 14.22 -1.94
N ASN A 366 3.41 14.40 -0.62
CA ASN A 366 2.22 14.22 0.21
C ASN A 366 1.19 15.32 -0.10
N GLY A 367 -0.09 14.94 -0.26
CA GLY A 367 -1.18 15.90 -0.43
C GLY A 367 -1.81 16.35 0.88
N ASN A 368 -2.77 17.27 0.82
CA ASN A 368 -3.44 17.81 1.99
C ASN A 368 -4.27 16.76 2.75
N HIS A 369 -4.68 15.66 2.11
CA HIS A 369 -5.29 14.54 2.82
C HIS A 369 -4.26 13.62 3.49
N ASP A 370 -2.98 13.67 3.10
CA ASP A 370 -1.95 12.76 3.56
C ASP A 370 -1.14 13.32 4.74
N SER A 371 -1.42 12.82 5.95
CA SER A 371 -0.70 13.23 7.17
C SER A 371 0.77 12.73 7.22
N PRO A 372 1.59 13.19 8.19
CA PRO A 372 2.91 12.61 8.46
C PRO A 372 2.88 11.10 8.72
N LEU A 373 1.75 10.57 9.21
CA LEU A 373 1.56 9.12 9.37
C LEU A 373 1.43 8.41 8.02
N VAL A 374 0.76 9.02 7.04
CA VAL A 374 0.70 8.50 5.66
C VAL A 374 2.07 8.53 5.00
N ALA A 375 2.85 9.60 5.19
CA ALA A 375 4.24 9.66 4.75
C ALA A 375 5.07 8.50 5.34
N LYS A 376 4.85 8.16 6.61
CA LYS A 376 5.49 6.97 7.22
C LYS A 376 5.06 5.67 6.53
N PHE A 377 3.77 5.49 6.25
CA PHE A 377 3.27 4.30 5.54
C PHE A 377 3.86 4.15 4.14
N ALA A 378 3.97 5.26 3.40
CA ALA A 378 4.61 5.27 2.09
C ALA A 378 6.09 4.86 2.17
N ARG A 379 6.85 5.40 3.14
CA ARG A 379 8.24 4.98 3.37
C ARG A 379 8.36 3.51 3.77
N ASP A 380 7.49 3.02 4.64
CA ASP A 380 7.44 1.61 5.05
C ASP A 380 7.10 0.68 3.87
N ALA A 381 6.35 1.17 2.88
CA ALA A 381 6.06 0.49 1.62
C ALA A 381 7.21 0.57 0.60
N GLY A 382 8.27 1.33 0.90
CA GLY A 382 9.45 1.49 0.05
C GLY A 382 9.39 2.66 -0.93
N TRP A 383 8.43 3.58 -0.78
CA TRP A 383 8.35 4.79 -1.59
C TRP A 383 9.32 5.87 -1.08
N THR A 384 9.81 6.69 -2.01
CA THR A 384 10.58 7.90 -1.70
C THR A 384 9.60 9.03 -1.46
N VAL A 385 9.49 9.50 -0.21
CA VAL A 385 8.64 10.65 0.14
C VAL A 385 9.50 11.90 0.15
N LEU A 386 9.11 12.90 -0.64
CA LEU A 386 9.81 14.17 -0.77
C LEU A 386 9.61 15.03 0.49
N ASP A 387 10.65 15.79 0.86
CA ASP A 387 10.76 16.52 2.12
C ASP A 387 11.45 17.88 1.98
N GLY A 388 11.38 18.47 0.78
CA GLY A 388 12.06 19.71 0.40
C GLY A 388 13.44 19.50 -0.20
N SER A 389 14.03 18.30 -0.09
CA SER A 389 15.34 17.98 -0.69
C SER A 389 15.24 17.44 -2.13
N VAL A 390 16.34 17.57 -2.88
CA VAL A 390 16.45 17.02 -4.25
C VAL A 390 16.83 15.54 -4.20
N VAL A 391 16.04 14.69 -4.85
CA VAL A 391 16.32 13.26 -5.01
C VAL A 391 16.63 12.92 -6.47
N ASP A 392 17.54 11.97 -6.71
CA ASP A 392 17.86 11.46 -8.05
C ASP A 392 17.27 10.06 -8.22
N VAL A 393 16.34 9.91 -9.16
CA VAL A 393 15.67 8.64 -9.45
C VAL A 393 15.76 8.37 -10.94
N LYS A 394 16.52 7.33 -11.30
CA LYS A 394 16.75 6.92 -12.70
C LYS A 394 17.35 8.05 -13.56
N GLY A 395 18.14 8.96 -12.97
CA GLY A 395 18.72 10.10 -13.68
C GLY A 395 17.78 11.30 -13.81
N VAL A 396 16.62 11.27 -13.14
CA VAL A 396 15.70 12.42 -13.01
C VAL A 396 15.88 13.02 -11.62
N ARG A 397 16.25 14.30 -11.55
CA ARG A 397 16.41 15.06 -10.30
C ARG A 397 15.10 15.73 -9.93
N ILE A 398 14.47 15.24 -8.88
CA ILE A 398 13.12 15.63 -8.46
C ILE A 398 13.22 16.36 -7.12
N ILE A 399 12.58 17.52 -7.03
CA ILE A 399 12.33 18.21 -5.77
C ILE A 399 10.83 18.23 -5.50
N GLY A 400 10.45 18.38 -4.24
CA GLY A 400 9.06 18.50 -3.80
C GLY A 400 8.99 18.43 -2.29
N ASP A 401 7.79 18.59 -1.76
CA ASP A 401 7.54 18.53 -0.32
C ASP A 401 6.09 18.08 -0.06
N HIS A 402 5.76 17.89 1.21
CA HIS A 402 4.39 17.69 1.69
C HIS A 402 3.55 18.96 1.55
N ASP A 403 2.24 18.82 1.36
CA ASP A 403 1.33 19.95 1.48
C ASP A 403 1.30 20.47 2.92
N VAL A 404 1.52 21.78 3.09
CA VAL A 404 1.41 22.44 4.40
C VAL A 404 -0.03 22.59 4.86
N LEU A 405 -1.02 22.41 3.97
CA LEU A 405 -2.42 22.33 4.35
C LEU A 405 -2.81 20.90 4.70
N GLN A 406 -3.74 20.75 5.64
CA GLN A 406 -4.37 19.47 5.95
C GLN A 406 -5.88 19.54 5.86
N THR A 407 -6.46 18.53 5.23
CA THR A 407 -7.90 18.37 5.05
C THR A 407 -8.35 17.07 5.66
N ARG A 408 -9.46 17.14 6.37
CA ARG A 408 -10.11 16.02 7.05
C ARG A 408 -11.59 16.05 6.71
N ILE A 409 -12.23 14.90 6.71
CA ILE A 409 -13.66 14.84 6.37
C ILE A 409 -14.46 15.71 7.35
N GLY A 410 -15.33 16.56 6.82
CA GLY A 410 -16.17 17.45 7.61
C GLY A 410 -15.46 18.68 8.20
N VAL A 411 -14.17 18.88 7.90
CA VAL A 411 -13.37 20.02 8.37
C VAL A 411 -12.77 20.75 7.18
N ALA A 412 -12.82 22.08 7.21
CA ALA A 412 -12.14 22.89 6.21
C ALA A 412 -10.62 22.68 6.25
N SER A 413 -9.96 22.78 5.09
CA SER A 413 -8.51 22.74 5.00
C SER A 413 -7.90 23.82 5.90
N HIS A 414 -6.87 23.45 6.66
CA HIS A 414 -6.18 24.36 7.58
C HIS A 414 -4.68 24.13 7.48
N GLN A 415 -3.89 25.16 7.78
CA GLN A 415 -2.44 25.04 7.83
C GLN A 415 -2.03 24.07 8.94
N SER A 416 -1.14 23.15 8.58
CA SER A 416 -0.49 22.22 9.47
C SER A 416 0.89 22.76 9.84
N GLY A 417 1.08 23.06 11.13
CA GLY A 417 2.33 23.64 11.62
C GLY A 417 2.49 25.12 11.30
N ASP A 418 3.72 25.61 11.44
CA ASP A 418 4.03 27.05 11.44
C ASP A 418 4.44 27.58 10.06
N VAL A 419 4.63 26.71 9.07
CA VAL A 419 5.08 27.08 7.72
C VAL A 419 3.86 27.37 6.84
N SER A 420 3.83 28.57 6.25
CA SER A 420 2.83 28.96 5.26
C SER A 420 3.16 28.42 3.86
N GLN A 421 2.17 28.41 2.97
CA GLN A 421 2.37 28.01 1.57
C GLN A 421 3.43 28.88 0.87
N ASP A 422 3.44 30.19 1.14
CA ASP A 422 4.43 31.13 0.58
C ASP A 422 5.85 30.83 1.10
N GLU A 423 5.99 30.56 2.40
CA GLU A 423 7.29 30.20 2.99
C GLU A 423 7.81 28.86 2.43
N GLN A 424 6.93 27.88 2.23
CA GLN A 424 7.30 26.63 1.59
C GLN A 424 7.71 26.83 0.13
N ALA A 425 6.95 27.62 -0.63
CA ALA A 425 7.26 27.92 -2.03
C ALA A 425 8.63 28.60 -2.16
N GLN A 426 8.95 29.53 -1.25
CA GLN A 426 10.26 30.17 -1.20
C GLN A 426 11.37 29.18 -0.82
N ALA A 427 11.18 28.33 0.18
CA ALA A 427 12.18 27.35 0.60
C ALA A 427 12.51 26.32 -0.50
N LEU A 428 11.49 25.87 -1.24
CA LEU A 428 11.66 25.01 -2.42
C LEU A 428 12.42 25.74 -3.53
N THR A 429 12.13 27.02 -3.74
CA THR A 429 12.82 27.86 -4.72
C THR A 429 14.30 28.01 -4.37
N ASP A 430 14.61 28.39 -3.14
CA ASP A 430 15.98 28.54 -2.65
C ASP A 430 16.76 27.23 -2.82
N THR A 431 16.16 26.11 -2.41
CA THR A 431 16.79 24.78 -2.53
C THR A 431 17.01 24.38 -4.00
N ALA A 432 16.05 24.67 -4.88
CA ALA A 432 16.18 24.37 -6.31
C ALA A 432 17.26 25.23 -6.97
N CYS A 433 17.36 26.51 -6.61
CA CYS A 433 18.37 27.43 -7.15
C CYS A 433 19.78 27.14 -6.63
N ASP A 434 19.90 26.70 -5.37
CA ASP A 434 21.18 26.31 -4.77
C ASP A 434 21.64 24.92 -5.22
N ALA A 435 20.73 24.11 -5.78
CA ALA A 435 21.08 22.81 -6.30
C ALA A 435 21.96 22.95 -7.55
N GLU A 436 23.17 22.40 -7.49
CA GLU A 436 24.04 22.22 -8.65
C GLU A 436 24.54 20.78 -8.65
N LYS A 437 24.69 20.18 -9.84
CA LYS A 437 25.40 18.91 -9.99
C LYS A 437 26.26 19.00 -11.24
N ASP A 438 27.56 18.74 -11.08
CA ASP A 438 28.51 18.71 -12.19
C ASP A 438 28.53 19.97 -13.09
N GLY A 439 28.16 21.14 -12.52
CA GLY A 439 28.14 22.42 -13.23
C GLY A 439 26.94 22.64 -14.17
N VAL A 440 25.87 21.84 -14.06
CA VAL A 440 24.60 22.01 -14.78
C VAL A 440 23.41 22.19 -13.82
N PRO A 441 22.26 22.74 -14.29
CA PRO A 441 21.10 23.07 -13.45
C PRO A 441 20.64 21.96 -12.49
N GLY A 442 20.15 22.42 -11.34
CA GLY A 442 19.97 21.66 -10.10
C GLY A 442 18.81 20.69 -9.99
N VAL A 443 17.78 20.86 -10.80
CA VAL A 443 16.49 20.18 -10.66
C VAL A 443 15.85 20.03 -12.04
N ASP A 444 15.29 18.86 -12.30
CA ASP A 444 14.61 18.53 -13.56
C ASP A 444 13.08 18.65 -13.43
N LEU A 445 12.55 18.39 -12.24
CA LEU A 445 11.12 18.31 -12.00
C LEU A 445 10.76 18.71 -10.55
N LEU A 446 9.78 19.60 -10.40
CA LEU A 446 9.05 19.78 -9.14
C LEU A 446 7.82 18.87 -9.13
N LEU A 447 7.79 17.91 -8.21
CA LEU A 447 6.59 17.14 -7.88
C LEU A 447 5.98 17.74 -6.61
N ILE A 448 4.80 18.34 -6.71
CA ILE A 448 4.12 19.00 -5.58
C ILE A 448 2.63 18.72 -5.65
N HIS A 449 1.93 18.63 -4.53
CA HIS A 449 0.50 18.36 -4.56
C HIS A 449 -0.31 19.58 -5.02
N ASP A 450 -0.18 20.70 -4.29
CA ASP A 450 -0.86 21.95 -4.61
C ASP A 450 -0.10 22.72 -5.72
N PRO A 451 -0.69 22.91 -6.91
CA PRO A 451 -0.08 23.68 -7.99
C PRO A 451 0.16 25.16 -7.69
N VAL A 452 -0.45 25.73 -6.65
CA VAL A 452 -0.23 27.12 -6.23
C VAL A 452 1.19 27.29 -5.68
N ILE A 453 1.64 26.35 -4.84
CA ILE A 453 2.98 26.37 -4.24
C ILE A 453 4.06 26.26 -5.33
N GLY A 454 3.80 25.47 -6.38
CA GLY A 454 4.73 25.27 -7.47
C GLY A 454 4.91 26.45 -8.43
N ALA A 455 4.08 27.49 -8.33
CA ALA A 455 4.21 28.69 -9.14
C ALA A 455 5.56 29.41 -8.95
N VAL A 456 5.96 29.64 -7.70
CA VAL A 456 7.16 30.42 -7.36
C VAL A 456 8.45 29.74 -7.84
N PRO A 457 8.66 28.41 -7.64
CA PRO A 457 9.81 27.73 -8.22
C PRO A 457 9.89 27.80 -9.75
N LEU A 458 8.75 27.74 -10.46
CA LEU A 458 8.72 27.85 -11.93
C LEU A 458 9.06 29.27 -12.40
N GLU A 459 8.61 30.30 -11.68
CA GLU A 459 8.92 31.71 -11.96
C GLU A 459 10.41 32.04 -11.79
N SER A 460 11.07 31.40 -10.82
CA SER A 460 12.51 31.58 -10.60
C SER A 460 13.39 31.11 -11.77
N GLY A 461 12.89 30.19 -12.61
CA GLY A 461 13.66 29.52 -13.65
C GLY A 461 14.62 28.43 -13.15
N CYS A 462 14.68 28.18 -11.83
CA CYS A 462 15.49 27.11 -11.24
C CYS A 462 14.85 25.72 -11.39
N VAL A 463 13.55 25.67 -11.72
CA VAL A 463 12.82 24.44 -12.02
C VAL A 463 12.18 24.57 -13.42
N PRO A 464 12.46 23.65 -14.36
CA PRO A 464 11.94 23.74 -15.72
C PRO A 464 10.52 23.16 -15.87
N ALA A 465 10.09 22.28 -14.98
CA ALA A 465 8.78 21.61 -15.04
C ALA A 465 8.18 21.35 -13.66
N GLN A 466 6.85 21.45 -13.56
CA GLN A 466 6.05 21.05 -12.41
C GLN A 466 5.03 20.00 -12.82
N VAL A 467 4.88 18.97 -11.99
CA VAL A 467 3.75 18.02 -12.03
C VAL A 467 3.03 18.06 -10.68
N SER A 468 1.71 18.19 -10.70
CA SER A 468 0.89 18.26 -9.49
C SER A 468 -0.50 17.63 -9.65
N GLY A 469 -1.31 17.71 -8.59
CA GLY A 469 -2.68 17.22 -8.53
C GLY A 469 -3.62 18.25 -7.88
N HIS A 470 -4.30 17.85 -6.80
CA HIS A 470 -5.11 18.67 -5.90
C HIS A 470 -6.44 19.17 -6.47
N LEU A 471 -6.44 19.64 -7.72
CA LEU A 471 -7.62 20.28 -8.32
C LEU A 471 -8.67 19.29 -8.81
N HIS A 472 -8.39 17.98 -8.78
CA HIS A 472 -9.23 16.92 -9.36
C HIS A 472 -9.61 17.13 -10.84
N ARG A 473 -8.92 18.02 -11.53
CA ARG A 473 -9.10 18.29 -12.95
C ARG A 473 -7.75 18.46 -13.62
N ARG A 474 -7.69 18.05 -14.88
CA ARG A 474 -6.48 18.22 -15.68
C ARG A 474 -6.32 19.66 -16.14
N ILE A 475 -5.10 20.16 -16.02
CA ILE A 475 -4.62 21.32 -16.76
C ILE A 475 -3.47 20.82 -17.62
N ASP A 476 -3.69 20.80 -18.95
CA ASP A 476 -2.68 20.42 -19.94
C ASP A 476 -1.40 21.27 -19.75
N PRO A 477 -0.22 20.77 -20.17
CA PRO A 477 1.04 21.47 -19.97
C PRO A 477 0.98 22.91 -20.47
N THR A 478 1.21 23.87 -19.57
CA THR A 478 1.09 25.31 -19.86
C THR A 478 2.25 26.10 -19.26
N GLN A 479 2.65 27.19 -19.91
CA GLN A 479 3.70 28.06 -19.42
C GLN A 479 3.28 28.76 -18.12
N VAL A 480 4.14 28.69 -17.10
CA VAL A 480 4.05 29.47 -15.87
C VAL A 480 5.44 29.98 -15.56
N GLY A 481 5.61 31.30 -15.48
CA GLY A 481 6.94 31.87 -15.26
C GLY A 481 7.91 31.47 -16.36
N LEU A 482 9.02 30.81 -15.99
CA LEU A 482 10.05 30.31 -16.91
C LEU A 482 9.98 28.79 -17.14
N GLY A 483 9.00 28.10 -16.56
CA GLY A 483 8.82 26.66 -16.70
C GLY A 483 7.43 26.26 -17.20
N ILE A 484 7.20 24.94 -17.28
CA ILE A 484 5.91 24.37 -17.68
C ILE A 484 5.23 23.69 -16.50
N ARG A 485 3.97 24.04 -16.26
CA ARG A 485 3.10 23.40 -15.29
C ARG A 485 2.19 22.38 -15.95
N TYR A 486 2.11 21.19 -15.35
CA TYR A 486 1.06 20.21 -15.61
C TYR A 486 0.33 19.84 -14.33
N VAL A 487 -1.00 19.84 -14.38
CA VAL A 487 -1.86 19.36 -13.28
C VAL A 487 -2.58 18.11 -13.74
N ASN A 488 -2.31 16.97 -13.10
CA ASN A 488 -3.01 15.72 -13.34
C ASN A 488 -4.41 15.80 -12.71
N SER A 489 -5.42 15.24 -13.38
CA SER A 489 -6.74 15.05 -12.77
C SER A 489 -6.68 13.97 -11.68
N SER A 490 -7.80 13.69 -11.01
CA SER A 490 -7.84 12.56 -10.08
C SER A 490 -7.67 11.22 -10.79
N THR A 491 -6.70 10.42 -10.34
CA THR A 491 -6.55 9.02 -10.76
C THR A 491 -7.69 8.15 -10.23
N ALA A 492 -8.33 8.53 -9.13
CA ALA A 492 -9.50 7.84 -8.59
C ALA A 492 -10.84 8.38 -9.10
N GLY A 493 -10.85 9.34 -10.02
CA GLY A 493 -12.06 10.02 -10.47
C GLY A 493 -12.82 10.69 -9.31
N ALA A 494 -12.09 11.24 -8.35
CA ALA A 494 -12.66 12.06 -7.28
C ALA A 494 -13.30 13.33 -7.86
N THR A 495 -14.40 13.75 -7.24
CA THR A 495 -15.15 14.97 -7.58
C THR A 495 -15.73 15.55 -6.30
N LEU A 496 -15.85 16.87 -6.20
CA LEU A 496 -16.27 17.57 -4.99
C LEU A 496 -17.62 17.05 -4.46
N GLY A 497 -17.62 16.73 -3.17
CA GLY A 497 -18.81 16.27 -2.46
C GLY A 497 -19.31 14.89 -2.87
N GLN A 498 -18.54 14.11 -3.65
CA GLN A 498 -18.88 12.73 -3.99
C GLN A 498 -18.00 11.72 -3.24
N PRO A 499 -18.58 10.58 -2.85
CA PRO A 499 -17.84 9.39 -2.45
C PRO A 499 -16.73 9.02 -3.44
N THR A 500 -15.51 8.75 -2.95
CA THR A 500 -14.41 8.25 -3.80
C THR A 500 -14.28 6.72 -3.81
N VAL A 501 -14.71 6.05 -2.74
CA VAL A 501 -14.74 4.58 -2.64
C VAL A 501 -15.96 4.00 -3.35
N GLY A 502 -15.73 3.04 -4.24
CA GLY A 502 -16.76 2.43 -5.10
C GLY A 502 -16.45 2.69 -6.57
N PRO A 503 -17.44 2.53 -7.49
CA PRO A 503 -17.27 2.91 -8.89
C PRO A 503 -16.91 4.40 -9.06
N LEU A 504 -16.23 4.75 -10.16
CA LEU A 504 -15.80 6.12 -10.44
C LEU A 504 -16.98 7.10 -10.52
N HIS A 505 -16.87 8.24 -9.84
CA HIS A 505 -17.84 9.34 -9.92
C HIS A 505 -17.45 10.39 -10.98
N GLY A 506 -16.15 10.64 -11.12
CA GLY A 506 -15.51 11.43 -12.17
C GLY A 506 -14.81 10.57 -13.23
N THR A 507 -14.04 11.24 -14.10
CA THR A 507 -13.13 10.55 -15.01
C THR A 507 -11.82 10.32 -14.28
N SER A 508 -11.38 9.07 -14.18
CA SER A 508 -10.04 8.70 -13.73
C SER A 508 -9.04 9.12 -14.80
N GLU A 509 -7.97 9.82 -14.42
CA GLU A 509 -6.85 10.10 -15.33
C GLU A 509 -5.48 9.79 -14.71
N MET A 510 -4.62 9.19 -15.52
CA MET A 510 -3.19 8.99 -15.27
C MET A 510 -2.42 9.54 -16.46
N THR A 511 -1.18 9.96 -16.24
CA THR A 511 -0.38 10.57 -17.31
C THR A 511 0.97 9.89 -17.44
N VAL A 512 1.32 9.50 -18.65
CA VAL A 512 2.65 8.96 -18.95
C VAL A 512 3.51 10.10 -19.49
N LEU A 513 4.67 10.33 -18.88
CA LEU A 513 5.67 11.29 -19.35
C LEU A 513 6.88 10.53 -19.89
N ARG A 514 7.53 11.07 -20.93
CA ARG A 514 8.89 10.64 -21.31
C ARG A 514 9.87 11.74 -20.99
N PHE A 515 10.90 11.40 -20.22
CA PHE A 515 11.96 12.30 -19.81
C PHE A 515 13.27 11.88 -20.45
N ASP A 516 14.00 12.81 -21.03
CA ASP A 516 15.32 12.58 -21.61
C ASP A 516 16.41 12.96 -20.59
N THR A 517 17.17 11.94 -20.16
CA THR A 517 18.23 12.11 -19.15
C THR A 517 19.52 12.74 -19.68
N GLU A 518 19.63 12.96 -20.99
CA GLU A 518 20.74 13.69 -21.59
C GLU A 518 20.42 15.19 -21.70
N THR A 519 19.21 15.51 -22.15
CA THR A 519 18.76 16.91 -22.28
C THR A 519 18.11 17.47 -21.02
N HIS A 520 17.87 16.61 -20.01
CA HIS A 520 17.21 16.94 -18.75
C HIS A 520 15.83 17.58 -18.94
N ARG A 521 15.03 17.04 -19.87
CA ARG A 521 13.72 17.60 -20.25
C ARG A 521 12.66 16.53 -20.44
N ILE A 522 11.42 16.88 -20.12
CA ILE A 522 10.25 16.12 -20.56
C ILE A 522 10.09 16.35 -22.06
N VAL A 523 9.95 15.27 -22.83
CA VAL A 523 9.84 15.27 -24.30
C VAL A 523 8.37 15.28 -24.72
N ASP A 524 7.55 14.45 -24.08
CA ASP A 524 6.13 14.32 -24.37
C ASP A 524 5.35 13.76 -23.19
N TRP A 525 4.04 13.86 -23.32
CA TRP A 525 3.07 13.31 -22.38
C TRP A 525 1.97 12.54 -23.13
N GLN A 526 1.36 11.58 -22.45
CA GLN A 526 0.28 10.75 -22.95
C GLN A 526 -0.77 10.57 -21.88
N LEU A 527 -2.03 10.81 -22.23
CA LEU A 527 -3.15 10.69 -21.30
C LEU A 527 -3.71 9.27 -21.33
N VAL A 528 -3.93 8.71 -20.15
CA VAL A 528 -4.70 7.48 -19.94
C VAL A 528 -5.93 7.85 -19.13
N SER A 529 -7.12 7.63 -19.68
CA SER A 529 -8.36 8.01 -19.00
C SER A 529 -9.40 6.89 -18.97
N VAL A 530 -10.15 6.81 -17.87
CA VAL A 530 -11.30 5.92 -17.72
C VAL A 530 -12.48 6.71 -17.19
N THR A 531 -13.57 6.76 -17.97
CA THR A 531 -14.79 7.47 -17.59
C THR A 531 -15.56 6.71 -16.50
N LYS A 532 -16.50 7.39 -15.82
CA LYS A 532 -17.47 6.77 -14.89
C LYS A 532 -18.34 5.63 -15.47
N LYS A 533 -18.33 5.43 -16.79
CA LYS A 533 -18.99 4.29 -17.46
C LYS A 533 -18.05 3.11 -17.70
N GLY A 534 -16.80 3.21 -17.26
CA GLY A 534 -15.73 2.25 -17.51
C GLY A 534 -15.21 2.28 -18.94
N VAL A 535 -15.52 3.30 -19.75
CA VAL A 535 -14.93 3.47 -21.09
C VAL A 535 -13.52 4.02 -20.90
N ALA A 536 -12.54 3.33 -21.44
CA ALA A 536 -11.13 3.70 -21.36
C ALA A 536 -10.61 4.25 -22.69
N SER A 537 -9.61 5.11 -22.63
CA SER A 537 -8.88 5.60 -23.80
C SER A 537 -7.43 5.92 -23.45
N VAL A 538 -6.54 5.72 -24.41
CA VAL A 538 -5.13 6.13 -24.34
C VAL A 538 -4.89 7.09 -25.50
N SER A 539 -4.50 8.32 -25.19
CA SER A 539 -4.29 9.34 -26.23
C SER A 539 -3.04 9.06 -27.07
N GLU A 540 -2.92 9.74 -28.19
CA GLU A 540 -1.63 9.96 -28.83
C GLU A 540 -0.66 10.68 -27.87
N ARG A 541 0.64 10.49 -28.09
CA ARG A 541 1.66 11.27 -27.39
C ARG A 541 1.64 12.70 -27.92
N LYS A 542 1.62 13.67 -27.01
CA LYS A 542 1.68 15.09 -27.31
C LYS A 542 3.03 15.65 -26.87
N PRO A 543 3.72 16.45 -27.69
CA PRO A 543 4.96 17.10 -27.28
C PRO A 543 4.77 17.90 -26.00
N TRP A 544 5.76 17.85 -25.11
CA TRP A 544 5.83 18.78 -23.99
C TRP A 544 6.22 20.16 -24.52
N PRO A 545 5.53 21.24 -24.14
CA PRO A 545 5.86 22.58 -24.63
C PRO A 545 7.30 22.97 -24.29
N GLU A 546 7.99 23.62 -25.22
CA GLU A 546 9.27 24.25 -24.91
C GLU A 546 9.01 25.54 -24.11
N PRO A 547 9.65 25.71 -22.93
CA PRO A 547 9.48 26.91 -22.15
C PRO A 547 9.94 28.15 -22.94
N THR A 548 9.15 29.22 -22.91
CA THR A 548 9.56 30.49 -23.52
C THR A 548 10.24 31.39 -22.50
N THR A 549 11.16 32.24 -22.95
CA THR A 549 11.80 33.27 -22.09
C THR A 549 10.89 34.47 -21.80
N THR A 550 9.69 34.49 -22.36
CA THR A 550 8.71 35.56 -22.14
C THR A 550 7.78 35.12 -21.02
N GLU A 551 7.77 35.90 -19.94
CA GLU A 551 6.89 35.66 -18.81
C GLU A 551 5.43 35.77 -19.24
N VAL A 552 4.65 34.71 -18.98
CA VAL A 552 3.21 34.69 -19.22
C VAL A 552 2.52 34.93 -17.89
N PRO A 553 1.67 35.96 -17.75
CA PRO A 553 0.92 36.21 -16.52
C PRO A 553 0.10 34.97 -16.13
N GLN A 554 0.17 34.55 -14.86
CA GLN A 554 -0.67 33.47 -14.37
C GLN A 554 -2.15 33.85 -14.44
N GLU A 555 -2.95 33.00 -15.08
CA GLU A 555 -4.38 33.00 -14.82
C GLU A 555 -4.65 32.40 -13.42
N PRO A 556 -5.52 33.02 -12.60
CA PRO A 556 -5.91 32.45 -11.33
C PRO A 556 -6.44 31.02 -11.52
N LEU A 557 -5.90 30.08 -10.74
CA LEU A 557 -6.46 28.74 -10.69
C LEU A 557 -7.85 28.82 -10.06
N GLY A 558 -8.88 28.44 -10.81
CA GLY A 558 -10.22 28.25 -10.23
C GLY A 558 -10.21 27.16 -9.15
N PRO A 559 -11.22 27.11 -8.26
CA PRO A 559 -11.32 26.04 -7.27
C PRO A 559 -11.30 24.65 -7.94
N GLY A 560 -10.81 23.63 -7.23
CA GLY A 560 -10.85 22.24 -7.69
C GLY A 560 -12.28 21.71 -7.89
N ASP A 561 -12.39 20.60 -8.63
CA ASP A 561 -13.65 19.98 -9.07
C ASP A 561 -14.25 18.98 -8.08
#